data_AF-Q66U77-F1
#
_entry.id   AF-Q66U77-F1
#
_cell.length_a   1.000
_cell.length_b   1.000
_cell.length_c   1.000
_cell.angle_alpha   90.00
_cell.angle_beta   90.00
_cell.angle_gamma   90.00
#
_symmetry.space_group_name_H-M   'P 1'
#
loop_
_entity.id
_entity.type
_entity.pdbx_description
1 polymer ?
#
loop_
_entity_poly.entity_id
_entity_poly.type
_entity_poly.pdbx_seq_one_letter_code
_entity_poly.pdbx_strand_id
1 'polypeptide(L)'
;MKLLLVFLTFFISIIFGITSAYNLPNEQYFNTTKLWSIRKCERDLKLNDAERQIWWPWKVPDHPTKCFAQCVFKSVGWVQDDGWRINFSQLHHSYRLMGHRILPTYKIMLKRCRKSPTRDNCEEYTLRWKCLLQLNERAFMDSLQWRIAIKF
;
A
#
# COMPACT_ATOMS: atom_id res chain seq x y z
N MET A 1 9.42 -8.55 -44.79
CA MET A 1 8.48 -9.03 -43.74
C MET A 1 9.09 -9.17 -42.35
N LYS A 2 10.30 -9.70 -42.16
CA LYS A 2 10.90 -9.88 -40.82
C LYS A 2 11.22 -8.58 -40.07
N LEU A 3 11.61 -7.50 -40.78
CA LEU A 3 11.92 -6.20 -40.16
C LEU A 3 10.68 -5.50 -39.56
N LEU A 4 9.52 -5.64 -40.21
CA LEU A 4 8.26 -5.02 -39.78
C LEU A 4 7.71 -5.63 -38.48
N LEU A 5 7.95 -6.93 -38.27
CA LEU A 5 7.58 -7.65 -37.05
C LEU A 5 8.41 -7.23 -35.83
N VAL A 6 9.68 -6.87 -36.02
CA VAL A 6 10.58 -6.41 -34.92
C VAL A 6 10.23 -4.98 -34.48
N PHE A 7 9.87 -4.10 -35.42
CA PHE A 7 9.40 -2.77 -35.08
C PHE A 7 8.04 -2.81 -34.38
N LEU A 8 7.13 -3.70 -34.79
CA LEU A 8 5.82 -3.83 -34.15
C LEU A 8 5.93 -4.31 -32.70
N THR A 9 6.79 -5.28 -32.41
CA THR A 9 7.00 -5.77 -31.03
C THR A 9 7.67 -4.73 -30.14
N PHE A 10 8.57 -3.91 -30.70
CA PHE A 10 9.23 -2.80 -29.98
C PHE A 10 8.26 -1.65 -29.68
N PHE A 11 7.34 -1.33 -30.60
CA PHE A 11 6.30 -0.33 -30.35
C PHE A 11 5.25 -0.82 -29.34
N ILE A 12 4.88 -2.11 -29.36
CA ILE A 12 3.95 -2.68 -28.37
C ILE A 12 4.57 -2.67 -26.96
N SER A 13 5.87 -2.96 -26.82
CA SER A 13 6.54 -2.90 -25.51
C SER A 13 6.69 -1.47 -24.98
N ILE A 14 6.89 -0.49 -25.86
CA ILE A 14 6.87 0.94 -25.48
C ILE A 14 5.46 1.39 -25.05
N ILE A 15 4.40 0.96 -25.74
CA ILE A 15 3.01 1.27 -25.36
C ILE A 15 2.64 0.64 -24.00
N PHE A 16 3.12 -0.56 -23.68
CA PHE A 16 2.97 -1.14 -22.34
C PHE A 16 3.78 -0.39 -21.27
N GLY A 17 4.94 0.15 -21.63
CA GLY A 17 5.76 0.99 -20.73
C GLY A 17 5.14 2.37 -20.42
N ILE A 18 4.34 2.92 -21.33
CA ILE A 18 3.67 4.23 -21.14
C ILE A 18 2.28 4.05 -20.50
N THR A 19 1.58 2.93 -20.74
CA THR A 19 0.31 2.64 -20.05
C THR A 19 0.49 2.14 -18.61
N SER A 20 1.68 1.68 -18.22
CA SER A 20 1.99 1.41 -16.80
C SER A 20 2.15 2.68 -15.95
N ALA A 21 2.14 3.87 -16.56
CA ALA A 21 2.28 5.15 -15.87
C ALA A 21 1.02 5.59 -15.09
N TYR A 22 -0.11 4.89 -15.21
CA TYR A 22 -1.38 5.27 -14.59
C TYR A 22 -2.08 4.11 -13.88
N ASN A 23 -1.41 3.47 -12.92
CA ASN A 23 -2.09 2.69 -11.87
C ASN A 23 -2.39 3.54 -10.62
N LEU A 24 -2.43 4.87 -10.77
CA LEU A 24 -3.05 5.75 -9.80
C LEU A 24 -4.56 5.47 -9.88
N PRO A 25 -5.25 5.05 -8.81
CA PRO A 25 -6.68 4.80 -8.88
C PRO A 25 -7.37 6.05 -9.41
N ASN A 26 -8.12 5.86 -10.49
CA ASN A 26 -8.88 6.91 -11.14
C ASN A 26 -9.85 7.51 -10.12
N GLU A 27 -9.75 8.83 -9.89
CA GLU A 27 -10.54 9.57 -8.91
C GLU A 27 -12.05 9.39 -9.11
N GLN A 28 -12.51 9.12 -10.33
CA GLN A 28 -13.93 8.85 -10.62
C GLN A 28 -14.46 7.57 -9.95
N TYR A 29 -13.62 6.55 -9.74
CA TYR A 29 -14.04 5.28 -9.15
C TYR A 29 -13.77 5.19 -7.64
N PHE A 30 -12.86 6.02 -7.12
CA PHE A 30 -12.40 5.99 -5.72
C PHE A 30 -12.49 7.34 -5.01
N ASN A 31 -13.48 8.18 -5.32
CA ASN A 31 -13.70 9.45 -4.60
C ASN A 31 -14.18 9.22 -3.16
N THR A 32 -13.26 8.85 -2.26
CA THR A 32 -13.50 8.66 -0.83
C THR A 32 -12.61 9.60 -0.02
N THR A 33 -13.08 9.99 1.16
CA THR A 33 -12.31 10.81 2.12
C THR A 33 -10.96 10.17 2.46
N LYS A 34 -10.87 8.84 2.44
CA LYS A 34 -9.65 8.08 2.72
C LYS A 34 -8.65 8.15 1.57
N LEU A 35 -9.09 8.05 0.31
CA LEU A 35 -8.20 8.26 -0.83
C LEU A 35 -7.62 9.67 -0.77
N TRP A 36 -8.46 10.68 -0.54
CA TRP A 36 -8.00 12.07 -0.39
C TRP A 36 -7.03 12.26 0.77
N SER A 37 -7.23 11.56 1.89
CA SER A 37 -6.30 11.55 3.01
C SER A 37 -4.94 10.95 2.62
N ILE A 38 -4.91 9.86 1.85
CA ILE A 38 -3.66 9.29 1.33
C ILE A 38 -2.99 10.26 0.35
N ARG A 39 -3.74 10.88 -0.57
CA ARG A 39 -3.21 11.93 -1.46
C ARG A 39 -2.65 13.12 -0.71
N LYS A 40 -3.28 13.49 0.41
CA LYS A 40 -2.74 14.50 1.32
C LYS A 40 -1.42 14.05 1.93
N CYS A 41 -1.30 12.80 2.37
CA CYS A 41 -0.01 12.23 2.82
C CYS A 41 1.08 12.37 1.75
N GLU A 42 0.77 12.06 0.49
CA GLU A 42 1.73 12.18 -0.62
C GLU A 42 2.23 13.63 -0.79
N ARG A 43 1.32 14.60 -0.70
CA ARG A 43 1.65 16.04 -0.83
C ARG A 43 2.43 16.55 0.37
N ASP A 44 1.93 16.28 1.58
CA ASP A 44 2.51 16.79 2.83
C ASP A 44 3.92 16.22 3.05
N LEU A 45 4.15 14.95 2.70
CA LEU A 45 5.45 14.29 2.78
C LEU A 45 6.30 14.45 1.52
N LYS A 46 5.80 15.16 0.50
CA LYS A 46 6.52 15.48 -0.75
C LYS A 46 7.05 14.23 -1.48
N LEU A 47 6.22 13.18 -1.59
CA LEU A 47 6.57 11.98 -2.35
C LEU A 47 6.78 12.36 -3.83
N ASN A 48 7.91 11.91 -4.39
CA ASN A 48 8.18 12.07 -5.80
C ASN A 48 7.39 11.05 -6.63
N ASP A 49 7.28 11.29 -7.95
CA ASP A 49 6.49 10.45 -8.85
C ASP A 49 6.97 9.00 -8.92
N ALA A 50 8.28 8.77 -8.95
CA ALA A 50 8.84 7.43 -9.00
C ALA A 50 8.46 6.61 -7.75
N GLU A 51 8.50 7.23 -6.57
CA GLU A 51 8.10 6.59 -5.33
C GLU A 51 6.59 6.31 -5.30
N ARG A 52 5.77 7.29 -5.71
CA ARG A 52 4.31 7.11 -5.82
C ARG A 52 3.95 5.90 -6.68
N GLN A 53 4.62 5.74 -7.82
CA GLN A 53 4.37 4.61 -8.73
C GLN A 53 4.69 3.25 -8.11
N ILE A 54 5.56 3.18 -7.09
CA ILE A 54 5.85 1.95 -6.35
C ILE A 54 4.80 1.71 -5.25
N TRP A 55 4.32 2.76 -4.59
CA TRP A 55 3.31 2.64 -3.52
C TRP A 55 1.92 2.26 -4.01
N TRP A 56 1.50 2.71 -5.19
CA TRP A 56 0.15 2.44 -5.73
C TRP A 56 -0.15 0.99 -6.12
N PRO A 57 0.81 0.16 -6.57
CA PRO A 57 0.66 -1.30 -6.59
C PRO A 57 0.84 -1.93 -5.20
N TRP A 58 0.76 -1.14 -4.12
CA TRP A 58 0.89 -1.52 -2.71
C TRP A 58 2.25 -2.12 -2.32
N LYS A 59 3.29 -1.85 -3.11
CA LYS A 59 4.67 -2.24 -2.81
C LYS A 59 5.35 -1.18 -1.96
N VAL A 60 6.47 -1.56 -1.36
CA VAL A 60 7.31 -0.64 -0.59
C VAL A 60 8.60 -0.38 -1.37
N PRO A 61 8.94 0.88 -1.68
CA PRO A 61 10.20 1.22 -2.33
C PRO A 61 11.40 0.90 -1.42
N ASP A 62 12.59 0.78 -2.02
CA ASP A 62 13.83 0.49 -1.28
C ASP A 62 14.20 1.61 -0.31
N HIS A 63 13.96 2.85 -0.72
CA HIS A 63 14.16 4.06 0.09
C HIS A 63 12.82 4.81 0.26
N PRO A 64 11.93 4.30 1.12
CA PRO A 64 10.61 4.89 1.32
C PRO A 64 10.71 6.23 2.06
N THR A 65 9.92 7.20 1.61
CA THR A 65 9.73 8.45 2.34
C THR A 65 9.22 8.15 3.74
N LYS A 66 9.91 8.74 4.72
CA LYS A 66 9.64 8.52 6.13
C LYS A 66 8.19 8.87 6.47
N CYS A 67 7.57 8.05 7.32
CA CYS A 67 6.20 8.20 7.82
C CYS A 67 5.07 8.00 6.79
N PHE A 68 5.36 7.77 5.50
CA PHE A 68 4.28 7.59 4.52
C PHE A 68 3.37 6.40 4.85
N ALA A 69 3.96 5.24 5.16
CA ALA A 69 3.20 4.05 5.57
C ALA A 69 2.32 4.32 6.81
N GLN A 70 2.83 5.03 7.83
CA GLN A 70 2.03 5.40 9.00
C GLN A 70 0.84 6.29 8.60
N CYS A 71 1.07 7.27 7.73
CA CYS A 71 0.03 8.18 7.26
C CYS A 71 -1.07 7.44 6.49
N VAL A 72 -0.71 6.46 5.66
CA VAL A 72 -1.68 5.58 4.98
C VAL A 72 -2.48 4.76 5.99
N PHE A 73 -1.80 4.10 6.94
CA PHE A 73 -2.46 3.32 7.99
C PHE A 73 -3.46 4.17 8.80
N LYS A 74 -3.10 5.42 9.11
CA LYS A 74 -3.99 6.37 9.79
C LYS A 74 -5.17 6.74 8.91
N SER A 75 -4.93 7.04 7.64
CA SER A 75 -5.96 7.39 6.66
C SER A 75 -7.02 6.30 6.50
N VAL A 76 -6.63 5.03 6.62
CA VAL A 76 -7.56 3.90 6.55
C VAL A 76 -8.08 3.42 7.90
N GLY A 77 -7.79 4.11 8.99
CA GLY A 77 -8.28 3.81 10.33
C GLY A 77 -7.72 2.51 10.93
N TRP A 78 -6.48 2.15 10.60
CA TRP A 78 -5.76 1.00 11.16
C TRP A 78 -4.73 1.41 12.21
N VAL A 79 -4.85 2.60 12.77
CA VAL A 79 -4.04 3.10 13.88
C VAL A 79 -4.94 3.22 15.12
N GLN A 80 -4.38 2.95 16.30
CA GLN A 80 -5.07 3.17 17.58
C GLN A 80 -5.24 4.67 17.85
N ASP A 81 -6.06 5.02 18.83
CA ASP A 81 -6.32 6.43 19.18
C ASP A 81 -5.06 7.16 19.68
N ASP A 82 -4.07 6.40 20.17
CA ASP A 82 -2.76 6.93 20.52
C ASP A 82 -1.96 7.46 19.32
N GLY A 83 -2.34 7.10 18.09
CA GLY A 83 -1.66 7.51 16.86
C GLY A 83 -0.37 6.74 16.57
N TRP A 84 0.04 5.82 17.44
CA TRP A 84 1.36 5.18 17.42
C TRP A 84 1.32 3.71 17.08
N ARG A 85 0.23 3.00 17.41
CA ARG A 85 0.14 1.54 17.26
C ARG A 85 -0.83 1.12 16.19
N ILE A 86 -0.53 0.02 15.49
CA ILE A 86 -1.50 -0.62 14.61
C ILE A 86 -2.69 -1.12 15.43
N ASN A 87 -3.90 -0.78 14.98
CA ASN A 87 -5.14 -1.35 15.48
C ASN A 87 -5.38 -2.72 14.81
N PHE A 88 -4.85 -3.79 15.42
CA PHE A 88 -4.98 -5.15 14.89
C PHE A 88 -6.42 -5.64 14.80
N SER A 89 -7.32 -5.14 15.66
CA SER A 89 -8.74 -5.49 15.60
C SER A 89 -9.37 -5.01 14.29
N GLN A 90 -9.12 -3.75 13.91
CA GLN A 90 -9.60 -3.18 12.65
C GLN A 90 -8.95 -3.84 11.42
N LEU A 91 -7.65 -4.14 11.49
CA LEU A 91 -6.96 -4.87 10.44
C LEU A 91 -7.56 -6.27 10.24
N HIS A 92 -7.76 -7.04 11.31
CA HIS A 92 -8.42 -8.36 11.26
C HIS A 92 -9.84 -8.30 10.73
N HIS A 93 -10.59 -7.30 11.16
CA HIS A 93 -11.95 -7.10 10.68
C HIS A 93 -11.96 -6.89 9.16
N SER A 94 -11.05 -6.06 8.65
CA SER A 94 -10.90 -5.82 7.20
C SER A 94 -10.56 -7.10 6.43
N TYR A 95 -9.63 -7.91 6.95
CA TYR A 95 -9.27 -9.20 6.34
C TYR A 95 -10.45 -10.18 6.31
N ARG A 96 -11.26 -10.24 7.38
CA ARG A 96 -12.45 -11.10 7.45
C ARG A 96 -13.52 -10.67 6.45
N LEU A 97 -13.75 -9.36 6.30
CA LEU A 97 -14.72 -8.84 5.34
C LEU A 97 -14.35 -9.19 3.89
N MET A 98 -13.06 -9.28 3.59
CA MET A 98 -12.56 -9.74 2.29
C MET A 98 -12.46 -11.28 2.18
N GLY A 99 -12.94 -12.03 3.18
CA GLY A 99 -12.98 -13.50 3.14
C GLY A 99 -11.63 -14.19 3.39
N HIS A 100 -10.62 -13.48 3.89
CA HIS A 100 -9.31 -14.07 4.15
C HIS A 100 -9.26 -14.85 5.47
N ARG A 101 -8.66 -16.04 5.43
CA ARG A 101 -8.52 -16.92 6.61
C ARG A 101 -7.25 -16.63 7.43
N ILE A 102 -6.20 -16.13 6.79
CA ILE A 102 -4.94 -15.79 7.49
C ILE A 102 -5.06 -14.38 8.02
N LEU A 103 -5.26 -14.23 9.33
CA LEU A 103 -5.41 -12.95 10.00
C LEU A 103 -4.10 -12.52 10.69
N PRO A 104 -3.62 -11.28 10.48
CA PRO A 104 -2.34 -10.82 11.02
C PRO A 104 -2.43 -10.51 12.51
N THR A 105 -2.17 -11.47 13.41
CA THR A 105 -2.23 -11.23 14.87
C THR A 105 -0.97 -10.54 15.40
N TYR A 106 -1.06 -9.89 16.56
CA TYR A 106 0.14 -9.37 17.25
C TYR A 106 1.21 -10.45 17.46
N LYS A 107 0.80 -11.68 17.82
CA LYS A 107 1.72 -12.81 18.01
C LYS A 107 2.38 -13.24 16.68
N ILE A 108 1.63 -13.23 15.58
CA ILE A 108 2.18 -13.51 14.25
C ILE A 108 3.16 -12.42 13.84
N MET A 109 2.82 -11.15 14.06
CA MET A 109 3.73 -10.03 13.79
C MET A 109 5.00 -10.16 14.63
N LEU A 110 4.91 -10.36 15.95
CA LEU A 110 6.11 -10.54 16.78
C LEU A 110 6.99 -11.73 16.34
N LYS A 111 6.37 -12.84 15.92
CA LYS A 111 7.07 -14.09 15.60
C LYS A 111 7.67 -14.09 14.20
N ARG A 112 6.94 -13.60 13.20
CA ARG A 112 7.33 -13.62 11.77
C ARG A 112 7.91 -12.29 11.29
N CYS A 113 7.42 -11.18 11.86
CA CYS A 113 7.83 -9.82 11.57
C CYS A 113 8.65 -9.28 12.73
N ARG A 114 9.78 -9.97 13.04
CA ARG A 114 10.70 -9.69 14.17
C ARG A 114 10.67 -8.21 14.55
N LYS A 115 10.57 -7.90 15.86
CA LYS A 115 10.53 -6.51 16.38
C LYS A 115 11.51 -5.63 15.60
N SER A 116 10.99 -4.53 15.07
CA SER A 116 11.79 -3.49 14.44
C SER A 116 12.99 -3.19 15.34
N PRO A 117 14.24 -3.21 14.82
CA PRO A 117 15.40 -2.77 15.59
C PRO A 117 15.36 -1.26 15.86
N THR A 118 14.45 -0.54 15.21
CA THR A 118 14.35 0.91 15.24
C THR A 118 13.36 1.37 16.31
N ARG A 119 13.73 2.42 17.04
CA ARG A 119 12.84 3.14 17.98
C ARG A 119 11.98 4.20 17.26
N ASP A 120 12.09 4.26 15.93
CA ASP A 120 11.35 5.21 15.11
C ASP A 120 10.02 4.61 14.68
N ASN A 121 8.94 5.18 15.22
CA ASN A 121 7.59 4.70 14.94
C ASN A 121 7.28 4.73 13.43
N CYS A 122 7.77 5.71 12.68
CA CYS A 122 7.49 5.81 11.24
C CYS A 122 8.13 4.68 10.44
N GLU A 123 9.38 4.33 10.77
CA GLU A 123 10.07 3.19 10.14
C GLU A 123 9.40 1.87 10.52
N GLU A 124 8.88 1.77 11.75
CA GLU A 124 8.16 0.60 12.21
C GLU A 124 6.91 0.32 11.35
N TYR A 125 6.15 1.33 10.95
CA TYR A 125 5.01 1.15 10.03
C TYR A 125 5.42 0.64 8.66
N THR A 126 6.53 1.16 8.10
CA THR A 126 7.07 0.69 6.82
C THR A 126 7.50 -0.78 6.91
N LEU A 127 8.17 -1.18 7.99
CA LEU A 127 8.56 -2.57 8.22
C LEU A 127 7.35 -3.48 8.41
N ARG A 128 6.32 -3.00 9.13
CA ARG A 128 5.06 -3.74 9.32
C ARG A 128 4.32 -3.90 7.99
N TRP A 129 4.31 -2.89 7.12
CA TRP A 129 3.77 -3.00 5.76
C TRP A 129 4.49 -4.10 4.97
N LYS A 130 5.83 -4.04 4.90
CA LYS A 130 6.65 -5.07 4.22
C LYS A 130 6.32 -6.46 4.75
N CYS A 131 6.14 -6.61 6.06
CA CYS A 131 5.82 -7.91 6.62
C CYS A 131 4.39 -8.37 6.34
N LEU A 132 3.39 -7.47 6.34
CA LEU A 132 2.01 -7.84 5.98
C LEU A 132 1.93 -8.34 4.54
N LEU A 133 2.69 -7.74 3.62
CA LEU A 133 2.87 -8.26 2.26
C LEU A 133 3.49 -9.67 2.27
N GLN A 134 4.56 -9.90 3.04
CA GLN A 134 5.20 -11.23 3.14
C GLN A 134 4.30 -12.28 3.80
N LEU A 135 3.46 -11.88 4.75
CA LEU A 135 2.56 -12.78 5.46
C LEU A 135 1.42 -13.27 4.55
N ASN A 136 0.77 -12.34 3.86
CA ASN A 136 -0.31 -12.61 2.92
C ASN A 136 -0.58 -11.36 2.06
N GLU A 137 0.19 -11.21 0.98
CA GLU A 137 0.13 -10.08 0.04
C GLU A 137 -1.28 -9.81 -0.44
N ARG A 138 -1.96 -10.83 -0.99
CA ARG A 138 -3.33 -10.70 -1.48
C ARG A 138 -4.26 -10.18 -0.39
N ALA A 139 -4.24 -10.79 0.80
CA ALA A 139 -5.14 -10.38 1.86
C ALA A 139 -4.91 -8.95 2.36
N PHE A 140 -3.65 -8.51 2.38
CA PHE A 140 -3.31 -7.15 2.74
C PHE A 140 -3.78 -6.15 1.69
N MET A 141 -3.50 -6.41 0.41
CA MET A 141 -3.88 -5.55 -0.71
C MET A 141 -5.41 -5.43 -0.84
N ASP A 142 -6.12 -6.55 -0.85
CA ASP A 142 -7.58 -6.58 -0.97
C ASP A 142 -8.24 -5.79 0.18
N SER A 143 -7.77 -6.00 1.41
CA SER A 143 -8.27 -5.29 2.60
C SER A 143 -7.99 -3.80 2.55
N LEU A 144 -6.80 -3.40 2.10
CA LEU A 144 -6.41 -2.00 2.00
C LEU A 144 -7.22 -1.28 0.91
N GLN A 145 -7.33 -1.88 -0.28
CA GLN A 145 -8.14 -1.37 -1.38
C GLN A 145 -9.61 -1.22 -0.95
N TRP A 146 -10.18 -2.24 -0.33
CA TRP A 146 -11.55 -2.17 0.19
C TRP A 146 -11.72 -1.05 1.22
N ARG A 147 -10.78 -0.91 2.17
CA ARG A 147 -10.83 0.17 3.17
C ARG A 147 -10.80 1.54 2.52
N ILE A 148 -10.05 1.72 1.45
CA ILE A 148 -9.99 2.97 0.69
C ILE A 148 -11.30 3.19 -0.09
N ALA A 149 -11.87 2.15 -0.69
CA ALA A 149 -13.06 2.24 -1.53
C ALA A 149 -14.37 2.48 -0.75
N ILE A 150 -14.47 2.00 0.50
CA ILE A 150 -15.72 2.11 1.26
C ILE A 150 -15.97 3.56 1.74
N LYS A 151 -17.10 4.11 1.28
CA LYS A 151 -17.72 5.34 1.77
C LYS A 151 -18.49 4.99 3.05
N PHE A 152 -18.10 5.57 4.17
CA PHE A 152 -18.89 5.58 5.39
C PHE A 152 -19.62 6.92 5.46
#